data_AF-A0A242WDQ5-F1
#
_entry.id   AF-A0A242WDQ5-F1
#
_cell.length_a   1.000
_cell.length_b   1.000
_cell.length_c   1.000
_cell.angle_alpha   90.00
_cell.angle_beta   90.00
_cell.angle_gamma   90.00
#
_symmetry.space_group_name_H-M   'P 1'
#
loop_
_entity.id
_entity.type
_entity.pdbx_description
1 polymer ?
#
loop_
_entity_poly.entity_id
_entity_poly.type
_entity_poly.pdbx_seq_one_letter_code
_entity_poly.pdbx_strand_id
1 'polypeptide(L)'
;MELMRWDGKTRWLSKNTKENEFDAKYKKAVAEAKESVKKATENYEAILLKEFAGDDVVADKKKALVSIEKANKILKIAEDELKKAEEYSSVNLRDNMTIDELADSWWQYRAEVRATQLAPIIERQRNALKEFYESLIEYEKFVDKYEEDHKWASDLTRRIRGEKGYYSLGRITDRRDIIHPSDKELELARVQRRVPTRLLKGDE
;
A
#
# COMPACT_ATOMS: atom_id res chain seq x y z
N MET A 1 11.80 -13.54 -4.44
CA MET A 1 12.31 -12.19 -4.76
C MET A 1 12.65 -11.52 -3.45
N GLU A 2 13.91 -11.17 -3.25
CA GLU A 2 14.31 -10.39 -2.08
C GLU A 2 13.74 -8.96 -2.20
N LEU A 3 13.24 -8.44 -1.08
CA LEU A 3 12.72 -7.08 -1.02
C LEU A 3 13.89 -6.10 -1.10
N MET A 4 13.88 -5.25 -2.12
CA MET A 4 14.87 -4.21 -2.23
C MET A 4 14.64 -3.17 -1.14
N ARG A 5 15.70 -2.79 -0.43
CA ARG A 5 15.62 -1.79 0.64
C ARG A 5 15.52 -0.39 0.05
N TRP A 6 14.59 0.41 0.59
CA TRP A 6 14.52 1.84 0.31
C TRP A 6 15.23 2.60 1.43
N ASP A 7 16.46 3.03 1.15
CA ASP A 7 17.31 3.71 2.13
C ASP A 7 16.74 5.07 2.55
N GLY A 8 16.16 5.81 1.61
CA GLY A 8 15.48 7.08 1.90
C GLY A 8 14.35 6.93 2.93
N LYS A 9 13.50 5.89 2.80
CA LYS A 9 12.49 5.57 3.82
C LYS A 9 13.12 5.22 5.16
N THR A 10 14.20 4.44 5.17
CA THR A 10 14.87 4.05 6.42
C THR A 10 15.41 5.28 7.14
N ARG A 11 16.07 6.19 6.40
CA ARG A 11 16.61 7.45 6.92
C ARG A 11 15.50 8.35 7.46
N TRP A 12 14.41 8.50 6.71
CA TRP A 12 13.24 9.27 7.13
C TRP A 12 12.59 8.75 8.42
N LEU A 13 12.42 7.43 8.54
CA LEU A 13 11.87 6.82 9.75
C LEU A 13 12.80 7.00 10.96
N SER A 14 14.10 6.78 10.77
CA SER A 14 15.11 6.98 11.82
C SER A 14 15.13 8.42 12.35
N LYS A 15 15.04 9.41 11.44
CA LYS A 15 14.89 10.83 11.78
C LYS A 15 13.69 11.08 12.68
N ASN A 16 12.51 10.69 12.22
CA ASN A 16 11.26 10.93 12.96
C ASN A 16 11.28 10.28 14.34
N THR A 17 11.91 9.12 14.51
CA THR A 17 12.05 8.48 15.82
C THR A 17 12.84 9.34 16.80
N LYS A 18 14.01 9.86 16.40
CA LYS A 18 14.86 10.68 17.29
C LYS A 18 14.22 12.01 17.68
N GLU A 19 13.57 12.68 16.72
CA GLU A 19 12.83 13.92 16.98
C GLU A 19 11.67 13.66 17.95
N ASN A 20 10.86 12.63 17.68
CA ASN A 20 9.73 12.28 18.54
C ASN A 20 10.17 11.88 19.95
N GLU A 21 11.26 11.12 20.10
CA GLU A 21 11.81 10.74 21.40
C GLU A 21 12.30 11.94 22.20
N PHE A 22 12.97 12.89 21.55
CA PHE A 22 13.43 14.13 22.19
C PHE A 22 12.26 15.00 22.65
N ASP A 23 11.29 15.24 21.76
CA ASP A 23 10.12 16.07 22.06
C ASP A 23 9.20 15.41 23.11
N ALA A 24 9.13 14.07 23.14
CA ALA A 24 8.28 13.33 24.08
C ALA A 24 8.61 13.65 25.54
N LYS A 25 9.89 13.89 25.86
CA LYS A 25 10.32 14.29 27.21
C LYS A 25 9.64 15.60 27.64
N TYR A 26 9.64 16.60 26.77
CA TYR A 26 9.08 17.93 27.08
C TYR A 26 7.55 17.92 27.02
N LYS A 27 6.95 17.15 26.10
CA LYS A 27 5.49 16.92 26.07
C LYS A 27 5.00 16.28 27.37
N LYS A 28 5.77 15.33 27.93
CA LYS A 28 5.48 14.73 29.23
C LYS A 28 5.54 15.75 30.37
N ALA A 29 6.57 16.61 30.39
CA ALA A 29 6.69 17.66 31.41
C ALA A 29 5.51 18.65 31.38
N VAL A 30 5.05 19.05 30.19
CA VAL A 30 3.84 19.88 30.03
C VAL A 30 2.60 19.15 30.56
N ALA A 31 2.43 17.86 30.25
CA ALA A 31 1.30 17.08 30.74
C ALA A 31 1.27 16.98 32.27
N GLU A 32 2.42 16.72 32.90
CA GLU A 32 2.56 16.68 34.37
C GLU A 32 2.28 18.05 35.03
N ALA A 33 2.71 19.14 34.38
CA ALA A 33 2.42 20.49 34.86
C ALA A 33 0.94 20.85 34.74
N LYS A 34 0.26 20.48 33.64
CA LYS A 34 -1.19 20.65 33.47
C LYS A 34 -1.97 19.89 34.54
N GLU A 35 -1.56 18.67 34.86
CA GLU A 35 -2.16 17.87 35.93
C GLU A 35 -1.97 18.52 37.31
N SER A 36 -0.81 19.16 37.54
CA SER A 36 -0.55 19.90 38.78
C SER A 36 -1.44 21.14 38.93
N VAL A 37 -1.68 21.88 37.84
CA VAL A 37 -2.63 23.01 37.82
C VAL A 37 -4.05 22.53 38.10
N LYS A 38 -4.45 21.43 37.47
CA LYS A 38 -5.77 20.81 37.67
C LYS A 38 -5.98 20.45 39.15
N LYS A 39 -5.06 19.70 39.76
CA LYS A 39 -5.14 19.34 41.19
C LYS A 39 -5.17 20.55 42.13
N ALA A 40 -4.37 21.58 41.85
CA ALA A 40 -4.39 22.81 42.64
C ALA A 40 -5.74 23.53 42.56
N THR A 41 -6.37 23.50 41.38
CA THR A 41 -7.69 24.08 41.13
C THR A 41 -8.80 23.28 41.83
N GLU A 42 -8.79 21.95 41.70
CA GLU A 42 -9.73 21.06 42.41
C GLU A 42 -9.65 21.23 43.94
N ASN A 43 -8.43 21.38 44.48
CA ASN A 43 -8.25 21.66 45.91
C ASN A 43 -8.86 23.01 46.32
N TYR A 44 -8.74 24.04 45.48
CA TYR A 44 -9.36 25.34 45.73
C TYR A 44 -10.89 25.25 45.68
N GLU A 45 -11.45 24.54 44.70
CA GLU A 45 -12.89 24.29 44.59
C GLU A 45 -13.43 23.55 45.83
N ALA A 46 -12.70 22.55 46.34
CA ALA A 46 -13.06 21.86 47.57
C ALA A 46 -13.06 22.79 48.80
N ILE A 47 -12.17 23.79 48.86
CA ILE A 47 -12.16 24.80 49.92
C ILE A 47 -13.38 25.73 49.79
N LEU A 48 -13.75 26.15 48.58
CA LEU A 48 -14.96 26.95 48.36
C LEU A 48 -16.23 26.24 48.83
N LEU A 49 -16.34 24.93 48.62
CA LEU A 49 -17.47 24.15 49.11
C LEU A 49 -17.60 24.20 50.64
N LYS A 50 -16.48 24.22 51.38
CA LYS A 50 -16.49 24.38 52.85
C LYS A 50 -16.90 25.78 53.28
N GLU A 51 -16.41 26.81 52.58
CA GLU A 51 -16.83 28.20 52.80
C GLU A 51 -18.35 28.35 52.63
N PHE A 52 -18.91 27.75 51.57
CA PHE A 52 -20.35 27.78 51.32
C PHE A 52 -21.17 27.01 52.37
N ALA A 53 -20.56 26.03 53.06
CA ALA A 53 -21.15 25.34 54.19
C ALA A 53 -21.05 26.15 55.51
N GLY A 54 -20.38 27.31 55.51
CA GLY A 54 -20.26 28.20 56.65
C GLY A 54 -18.93 28.13 57.42
N ASP A 55 -17.95 27.35 56.94
CA ASP A 55 -16.63 27.23 57.59
C ASP A 55 -15.76 28.48 57.32
N ASP A 56 -14.99 28.92 58.32
CA ASP A 56 -13.95 29.94 58.11
C ASP A 56 -12.70 29.31 57.46
N VAL A 57 -12.51 29.59 56.17
CA VAL A 57 -11.43 29.03 55.34
C VAL A 57 -10.51 30.09 54.72
N VAL A 58 -10.51 31.32 55.25
CA VAL A 58 -9.77 32.46 54.66
C VAL A 58 -8.27 32.14 54.47
N ALA A 59 -7.64 31.51 55.47
CA ALA A 59 -6.24 31.14 55.42
C ALA A 59 -5.94 30.05 54.37
N ASP A 60 -6.85 29.07 54.23
CA ASP A 60 -6.69 27.97 53.28
C ASP A 60 -6.92 28.42 51.84
N LYS A 61 -7.87 29.33 51.59
CA LYS A 61 -8.04 29.97 50.28
C LYS A 61 -6.78 30.70 49.83
N LYS A 62 -6.16 31.48 50.74
CA LYS A 62 -4.92 32.20 50.43
C LYS A 62 -3.79 31.24 50.07
N LYS A 63 -3.64 30.12 50.79
CA LYS A 63 -2.65 29.09 50.47
C LYS A 63 -2.92 28.43 49.11
N ALA A 64 -4.17 28.07 48.83
CA ALA A 64 -4.56 27.44 47.57
C ALA A 64 -4.33 28.34 46.36
N LEU A 65 -4.61 29.65 46.46
CA LEU A 65 -4.30 30.61 45.39
C LEU A 65 -2.79 30.70 45.11
N VAL A 66 -1.95 30.68 46.14
CA VAL A 66 -0.48 30.62 45.97
C VAL A 66 -0.06 29.32 45.30
N SER A 67 -0.67 28.19 45.65
CA SER A 67 -0.41 26.90 45.00
C SER A 67 -0.80 26.91 43.52
N ILE A 68 -1.95 27.50 43.16
CA ILE A 68 -2.38 27.68 41.77
C ILE A 68 -1.40 28.57 41.02
N GLU A 69 -0.99 29.71 41.59
CA GLU A 69 -0.03 30.61 40.94
C GLU A 69 1.31 29.91 40.68
N LYS A 70 1.80 29.13 41.66
CA LYS A 70 3.02 28.33 41.51
C LYS A 70 2.87 27.27 40.41
N ALA A 71 1.75 26.55 40.37
CA ALA A 71 1.48 25.54 39.35
C ALA A 71 1.41 26.17 37.94
N ASN A 72 0.76 27.32 37.80
CA ASN A 72 0.68 28.04 36.52
C ASN A 72 2.05 28.54 36.05
N LYS A 73 2.92 29.00 36.96
CA LYS A 73 4.29 29.37 36.60
C LYS A 73 5.09 28.17 36.09
N ILE A 74 4.96 27.01 36.74
CA ILE A 74 5.60 25.76 36.31
C ILE A 74 5.10 25.34 34.93
N LEU A 75 3.78 25.40 34.70
CA LEU A 75 3.20 25.10 33.39
C LEU A 75 3.77 26.00 32.30
N LYS A 76 3.82 27.31 32.53
CA LYS A 76 4.37 28.26 31.56
C LYS A 76 5.82 27.95 31.21
N ILE A 77 6.65 27.63 32.22
CA ILE A 77 8.05 27.23 32.00
C ILE A 77 8.12 25.96 31.15
N ALA A 78 7.30 24.94 31.46
CA ALA A 78 7.28 23.69 30.70
C ALA A 78 6.84 23.91 29.23
N GLU A 79 5.87 24.80 28.98
CA GLU A 79 5.42 25.15 27.63
C GLU A 79 6.50 25.92 26.86
N ASP A 80 7.19 26.87 27.51
CA ASP A 80 8.31 27.60 26.92
C ASP A 80 9.51 26.67 26.60
N GLU A 81 9.78 25.70 27.48
CA GLU A 81 10.80 24.66 27.26
C GLU A 81 10.43 23.73 26.12
N LEU A 82 9.16 23.29 26.03
CA LEU A 82 8.69 22.49 24.91
C LEU A 82 8.88 23.23 23.58
N LYS A 83 8.49 24.51 23.52
CA LYS A 83 8.67 25.31 22.31
C LYS A 83 10.14 25.39 21.88
N LYS A 84 11.05 25.66 22.83
CA LYS A 84 12.50 25.68 22.57
C LYS A 84 13.05 24.32 22.17
N ALA A 85 12.51 23.24 22.75
CA ALA A 85 12.89 21.88 22.41
C ALA A 85 12.48 21.53 20.98
N GLU A 86 11.25 21.88 20.57
CA GLU A 86 10.77 21.70 19.20
C GLU A 86 11.59 22.53 18.19
N GLU A 87 11.92 23.78 18.54
CA GLU A 87 12.83 24.60 17.74
C GLU A 87 14.22 23.95 17.62
N TYR A 88 14.79 23.48 18.74
CA TYR A 88 16.10 22.82 18.76
C TYR A 88 16.11 21.51 17.97
N SER A 89 15.12 20.64 18.17
CA SER A 89 15.03 19.33 17.50
C SER A 89 14.88 19.52 16.00
N SER A 90 14.05 20.48 15.58
CA SER A 90 13.86 20.81 14.17
C SER A 90 15.11 21.37 13.48
N VAL A 91 16.11 21.88 14.20
CA VAL A 91 17.33 22.47 13.60
C VAL A 91 18.54 21.55 13.78
N ASN A 92 18.70 20.94 14.95
CA ASN A 92 19.95 20.29 15.38
C ASN A 92 19.86 18.76 15.44
N LEU A 93 18.65 18.20 15.52
CA LEU A 93 18.44 16.76 15.44
C LEU A 93 18.03 16.30 14.03
N ARG A 94 17.94 17.25 13.09
CA ARG A 94 17.74 16.96 11.66
C ARG A 94 18.95 16.24 11.09
N ASP A 95 18.75 14.96 10.78
CA ASP A 95 19.28 14.47 9.52
C ASP A 95 18.47 15.15 8.42
N ASN A 96 19.12 16.00 7.61
CA ASN A 96 18.49 17.05 6.79
C ASN A 96 17.57 16.56 5.66
N MET A 97 17.17 15.28 5.64
CA MET A 97 16.26 14.78 4.62
C MET A 97 14.93 15.53 4.69
N THR A 98 14.71 16.33 3.66
CA THR A 98 13.49 17.07 3.34
C THR A 98 12.47 16.15 2.67
N ILE A 99 11.22 16.62 2.56
CA ILE A 99 10.18 15.90 1.81
C ILE A 99 10.59 15.75 0.33
N ASP A 100 11.23 16.78 -0.23
CA ASP A 100 11.72 16.76 -1.61
C ASP A 100 12.80 15.71 -1.79
N GLU A 101 13.79 15.65 -0.89
CA GLU A 101 14.82 14.59 -0.92
C GLU A 101 14.21 13.20 -0.70
N LEU A 102 13.16 13.06 0.12
CA LEU A 102 12.44 11.79 0.26
C LEU A 102 11.76 11.40 -1.06
N ALA A 103 11.10 12.35 -1.72
CA ALA A 103 10.47 12.12 -3.01
C ALA A 103 11.51 11.75 -4.08
N ASP A 104 12.65 12.43 -4.13
CA ASP A 104 13.74 12.10 -5.03
C ASP A 104 14.29 10.69 -4.78
N SER A 105 14.49 10.34 -3.51
CA SER A 105 14.93 8.99 -3.13
C SER A 105 13.92 7.92 -3.54
N TRP A 106 12.62 8.24 -3.52
CA TRP A 106 11.56 7.34 -3.98
C TRP A 106 11.67 7.10 -5.48
N TRP A 107 11.90 8.15 -6.28
CA TRP A 107 12.03 8.01 -7.73
C TRP A 107 13.23 7.15 -8.12
N GLN A 108 14.37 7.33 -7.44
CA GLN A 108 15.56 6.49 -7.63
C GLN A 108 15.29 5.03 -7.26
N TYR A 109 14.78 4.78 -6.05
CA TYR A 109 14.40 3.44 -5.59
C TYR A 109 13.40 2.77 -6.53
N ARG A 110 12.37 3.50 -6.96
CA ARG A 110 11.35 3.01 -7.89
C ARG A 110 11.97 2.64 -9.24
N ALA A 111 12.88 3.45 -9.77
CA ALA A 111 13.55 3.16 -11.05
C ALA A 111 14.33 1.85 -10.95
N GLU A 112 15.07 1.66 -9.85
CA GLU A 112 15.87 0.47 -9.63
C GLU A 112 15.02 -0.80 -9.43
N VAL A 113 13.97 -0.74 -8.60
CA VAL A 113 13.01 -1.85 -8.44
C VAL A 113 12.36 -2.20 -9.77
N ARG A 114 12.03 -1.20 -10.59
CA ARG A 114 11.44 -1.44 -11.91
C ARG A 114 12.44 -2.11 -12.85
N ALA A 115 13.69 -1.67 -12.88
CA ALA A 115 14.72 -2.25 -13.73
C ALA A 115 15.08 -3.68 -13.33
N THR A 116 15.21 -3.94 -12.02
CA THR A 116 15.74 -5.21 -11.51
C THR A 116 14.68 -6.26 -11.25
N GLN A 117 13.49 -5.87 -10.77
CA GLN A 117 12.44 -6.82 -10.35
C GLN A 117 11.27 -6.84 -11.33
N LEU A 118 10.80 -5.68 -11.79
CA LEU A 118 9.63 -5.61 -12.66
C LEU A 118 9.96 -5.92 -14.13
N ALA A 119 11.09 -5.43 -14.66
CA ALA A 119 11.44 -5.63 -16.06
C ALA A 119 11.50 -7.12 -16.44
N PRO A 120 12.10 -8.03 -15.65
CA PRO A 120 12.05 -9.47 -15.95
C PRO A 120 10.63 -10.07 -15.97
N ILE A 121 9.69 -9.52 -15.21
CA ILE A 121 8.28 -9.94 -15.26
C ILE A 121 7.63 -9.47 -16.56
N ILE A 122 7.87 -8.21 -16.95
CA ILE A 122 7.34 -7.64 -18.20
C ILE A 122 7.92 -8.35 -19.42
N GLU A 123 9.22 -8.63 -19.44
CA GLU A 123 9.87 -9.35 -20.53
C GLU A 123 9.31 -10.77 -20.68
N ARG A 124 9.07 -11.49 -19.58
CA ARG A 124 8.37 -12.80 -19.65
C ARG A 124 6.97 -12.68 -20.23
N GLN A 125 6.21 -11.64 -19.88
CA GLN A 125 4.89 -11.40 -20.48
C GLN A 125 4.97 -11.11 -21.97
N ARG A 126 5.95 -10.30 -22.41
CA ARG A 126 6.19 -9.99 -23.82
C ARG A 126 6.54 -11.25 -24.62
N ASN A 127 7.43 -12.08 -24.09
CA ASN A 127 7.84 -13.33 -24.75
C ASN A 127 6.66 -14.32 -24.84
N ALA A 128 5.90 -14.51 -23.77
CA ALA A 128 4.72 -15.38 -23.80
C ALA A 128 3.66 -14.90 -24.81
N LEU A 129 3.44 -13.58 -24.92
CA LEU A 129 2.54 -13.03 -25.94
C LEU A 129 3.07 -13.26 -27.35
N LYS A 130 4.39 -13.10 -27.55
CA LYS A 130 5.02 -13.38 -28.84
C LYS A 130 4.82 -14.85 -29.25
N GLU A 131 5.14 -15.79 -28.36
CA GLU A 131 4.95 -17.23 -28.58
C GLU A 131 3.47 -17.57 -28.87
N PHE A 132 2.54 -16.94 -28.16
CA PHE A 132 1.11 -17.11 -28.42
C PHE A 132 0.73 -16.65 -29.84
N TYR A 133 1.17 -15.47 -30.27
CA TYR A 133 0.85 -14.99 -31.62
C TYR A 133 1.56 -15.79 -32.72
N GLU A 134 2.80 -16.24 -32.48
CA GLU A 134 3.53 -17.11 -33.41
C GLU A 134 2.81 -18.45 -33.58
N SER A 135 2.38 -19.09 -32.49
CA SER A 135 1.60 -20.33 -32.55
C SER A 135 0.22 -20.17 -33.21
N LEU A 136 -0.44 -19.02 -33.04
CA LEU A 136 -1.68 -18.71 -33.76
C LEU A 136 -1.42 -18.60 -35.27
N ILE A 137 -0.34 -17.95 -35.69
CA ILE A 137 0.05 -17.87 -37.11
C ILE A 137 0.35 -19.27 -37.68
N GLU A 138 1.04 -20.11 -36.92
CA GLU A 138 1.31 -21.50 -37.31
C GLU A 138 0.03 -22.32 -37.45
N TYR A 139 -0.92 -22.15 -36.53
CA TYR A 139 -2.24 -22.76 -36.60
C TYR A 139 -2.99 -22.35 -37.87
N GLU A 140 -3.04 -21.06 -38.20
CA GLU A 140 -3.73 -20.60 -39.42
C GLU A 140 -3.05 -21.14 -40.69
N LYS A 141 -1.71 -21.16 -40.75
CA LYS A 141 -0.98 -21.80 -41.86
C LYS A 141 -1.29 -23.30 -41.97
N PHE A 142 -1.49 -23.97 -40.84
CA PHE A 142 -1.89 -25.37 -40.81
C PHE A 142 -3.31 -25.55 -41.36
N VAL A 143 -4.25 -24.66 -41.01
CA VAL A 143 -5.61 -24.67 -41.61
C VAL A 143 -5.53 -24.55 -43.12
N ASP A 144 -4.79 -23.54 -43.61
CA ASP A 144 -4.64 -23.30 -45.05
C ASP A 144 -4.05 -24.51 -45.79
N LYS A 145 -3.07 -25.19 -45.18
CA LYS A 145 -2.40 -26.37 -45.76
C LYS A 145 -3.37 -27.50 -46.13
N TYR A 146 -4.42 -27.71 -45.33
CA TYR A 146 -5.39 -28.80 -45.54
C TYR A 146 -6.76 -28.31 -46.04
N GLU A 147 -6.88 -27.02 -46.34
CA GLU A 147 -8.14 -26.44 -46.82
C GLU A 147 -8.54 -27.00 -48.19
N GLU A 148 -7.56 -27.24 -49.08
CA GLU A 148 -7.83 -27.81 -50.40
C GLU A 148 -8.35 -29.25 -50.30
N ASP A 149 -7.76 -30.07 -49.42
CA ASP A 149 -8.21 -31.44 -49.16
C ASP A 149 -9.62 -31.45 -48.57
N HIS A 150 -9.91 -30.55 -47.61
CA HIS A 150 -11.24 -30.40 -47.04
C HIS A 150 -12.28 -29.98 -48.09
N LYS A 151 -11.93 -29.01 -48.95
CA LYS A 151 -12.78 -28.57 -50.06
C LYS A 151 -13.05 -29.70 -51.04
N TRP A 152 -12.01 -30.43 -51.44
CA TRP A 152 -12.15 -31.58 -52.34
C TRP A 152 -13.09 -32.64 -51.77
N ALA A 153 -12.89 -33.02 -50.51
CA ALA A 153 -13.73 -34.01 -49.84
C ALA A 153 -15.18 -33.53 -49.69
N SER A 154 -15.37 -32.26 -49.31
CA SER A 154 -16.70 -31.64 -49.16
C SER A 154 -17.45 -31.51 -50.50
N ASP A 155 -16.73 -31.24 -51.59
CA ASP A 155 -17.30 -31.21 -52.93
C ASP A 155 -17.71 -32.61 -53.40
N LEU A 156 -16.91 -33.62 -53.09
CA LEU A 156 -17.23 -35.02 -53.39
C LEU A 156 -18.51 -35.45 -52.67
N THR A 157 -18.65 -35.16 -51.36
CA THR A 157 -19.87 -35.48 -50.60
C THR A 157 -21.09 -34.71 -51.09
N ARG A 158 -20.92 -33.48 -51.59
CA ARG A 158 -22.01 -32.71 -52.20
C ARG A 158 -22.49 -33.29 -53.53
N ARG A 159 -21.56 -33.81 -54.36
CA ARG A 159 -21.87 -34.39 -55.67
C ARG A 159 -22.51 -35.77 -55.56
N ILE A 160 -22.07 -36.59 -54.60
CA ILE A 160 -22.65 -37.91 -54.33
C ILE A 160 -23.90 -37.74 -53.46
N ARG A 161 -25.01 -37.30 -54.06
CA ARG A 161 -26.33 -37.30 -53.40
C ARG A 161 -26.79 -38.76 -53.23
N GLY A 162 -26.67 -39.31 -52.02
CA GLY A 162 -27.38 -40.53 -51.62
C GLY A 162 -28.76 -40.23 -51.02
N GLU A 163 -29.61 -41.26 -50.91
CA GLU A 163 -31.00 -41.19 -50.40
C GLU A 163 -31.19 -40.56 -48.99
N LYS A 164 -30.10 -40.38 -48.22
CA LYS A 164 -30.15 -39.91 -46.82
C LYS A 164 -29.67 -38.46 -46.58
N GLY A 165 -29.35 -37.69 -47.63
CA GLY A 165 -28.98 -36.27 -47.53
C GLY A 165 -27.47 -35.98 -47.57
N TYR A 166 -27.09 -34.73 -47.27
CA TYR A 166 -25.72 -34.22 -47.30
C TYR A 166 -24.97 -34.51 -46.00
N TYR A 167 -23.76 -35.09 -46.09
CA TYR A 167 -22.84 -35.23 -44.96
C TYR A 167 -21.92 -34.01 -44.88
N SER A 168 -22.01 -33.23 -43.79
CA SER A 168 -21.05 -32.15 -43.52
C SER A 168 -19.76 -32.76 -42.99
N LEU A 169 -18.65 -32.58 -43.72
CA LEU A 169 -17.33 -32.97 -43.24
C LEU A 169 -16.75 -31.86 -42.37
N GLY A 170 -16.31 -32.22 -41.16
CA GLY A 170 -15.55 -31.33 -40.30
C GLY A 170 -14.21 -30.95 -40.93
N ARG A 171 -13.70 -29.77 -40.59
CA ARG A 171 -12.32 -29.38 -40.89
C ARG A 171 -11.38 -30.16 -39.97
N ILE A 172 -10.09 -30.24 -40.34
CA ILE A 172 -9.06 -30.86 -39.49
C ILE A 172 -8.90 -30.11 -38.17
N THR A 173 -9.21 -28.81 -38.18
CA THR A 173 -9.17 -27.95 -37.01
C THR A 173 -10.53 -27.34 -36.70
N ASP A 174 -10.79 -27.04 -35.43
CA ASP A 174 -11.96 -26.30 -34.94
C ASP A 174 -11.48 -24.98 -34.32
N ARG A 175 -12.25 -23.89 -34.51
CA ARG A 175 -11.98 -22.61 -33.83
C ARG A 175 -11.86 -22.75 -32.30
N ARG A 176 -12.48 -23.78 -31.73
CA ARG A 176 -12.39 -24.12 -30.30
C ARG A 176 -11.01 -24.63 -29.88
N ASP A 177 -10.17 -25.03 -30.83
CA ASP A 177 -8.80 -25.49 -30.57
C ASP A 177 -7.86 -24.32 -30.22
N ILE A 178 -8.23 -23.08 -30.57
CA ILE A 178 -7.43 -21.90 -30.25
C ILE A 178 -7.60 -21.54 -28.76
N ILE A 179 -6.47 -21.52 -28.05
CA ILE A 179 -6.42 -21.21 -26.62
C ILE A 179 -6.40 -19.69 -26.39
N HIS A 180 -7.56 -19.06 -26.21
CA HIS A 180 -7.64 -17.65 -25.84
C HIS A 180 -7.67 -17.46 -24.31
N PRO A 181 -7.00 -16.43 -23.76
CA PRO A 181 -7.27 -15.96 -22.40
C PRO A 181 -8.66 -15.31 -22.36
N SER A 182 -9.53 -15.75 -21.45
CA SER A 182 -10.80 -15.07 -21.20
C SER A 182 -10.66 -13.96 -20.15
N ASP A 183 -11.56 -12.97 -20.18
CA ASP A 183 -11.57 -11.89 -19.18
C ASP A 183 -11.66 -12.42 -17.74
N LYS A 184 -12.45 -13.47 -17.53
CA LYS A 184 -12.59 -14.16 -16.24
C LYS A 184 -11.27 -14.76 -15.75
N GLU A 185 -10.45 -15.27 -16.66
CA GLU A 185 -9.14 -15.85 -16.34
C GLU A 185 -8.10 -14.78 -16.06
N LEU A 186 -8.14 -13.68 -16.81
CA LEU A 186 -7.34 -12.49 -16.52
C LEU A 186 -7.70 -11.91 -15.17
N GLU A 187 -8.98 -11.87 -14.82
CA GLU A 187 -9.46 -11.45 -13.50
C GLU A 187 -8.95 -12.39 -12.41
N LEU A 188 -9.04 -13.71 -12.60
CA LEU A 188 -8.52 -14.70 -11.65
C LEU A 188 -7.01 -14.53 -11.42
N ALA A 189 -6.23 -14.28 -12.46
CA ALA A 189 -4.80 -14.00 -12.34
C ALA A 189 -4.50 -12.65 -11.66
N ARG A 190 -5.28 -11.61 -11.95
CA ARG A 190 -5.05 -10.25 -11.41
C ARG A 190 -5.54 -10.09 -9.98
N VAL A 191 -6.69 -10.64 -9.65
CA VAL A 191 -7.36 -10.47 -8.35
C VAL A 191 -6.97 -11.60 -7.41
N GLN A 192 -7.09 -12.85 -7.86
CA GLN A 192 -6.85 -14.02 -7.01
C GLN A 192 -5.39 -14.50 -7.04
N ARG A 193 -4.55 -13.93 -7.92
CA ARG A 193 -3.11 -14.26 -8.06
C ARG A 193 -2.88 -15.75 -8.35
N ARG A 194 -3.78 -16.36 -9.12
CA ARG A 194 -3.74 -17.79 -9.49
C ARG A 194 -3.70 -17.97 -11.00
N VAL A 195 -3.09 -19.07 -11.45
CA VAL A 195 -3.16 -19.49 -12.85
C VAL A 195 -4.48 -20.26 -13.05
N PRO A 196 -5.20 -20.06 -14.17
CA PRO A 196 -6.40 -20.83 -14.49
C PRO A 196 -6.11 -22.34 -14.47
N THR A 197 -6.94 -23.11 -13.76
CA THR A 197 -6.72 -24.55 -13.55
C THR A 197 -6.64 -25.36 -14.86
N ARG A 198 -7.35 -24.95 -15.91
CA ARG A 198 -7.29 -25.61 -17.22
C ARG A 198 -5.91 -25.50 -17.89
N LEU A 199 -5.11 -24.49 -17.52
CA LEU A 199 -3.74 -24.30 -18.02
C LEU A 199 -2.70 -25.04 -17.15
N LEU A 200 -3.12 -25.60 -16.03
CA LEU A 200 -2.25 -26.36 -15.12
C LEU A 200 -2.28 -27.87 -15.41
N LYS A 201 -3.17 -28.33 -16.30
CA LYS A 201 -3.22 -29.73 -16.75
C LYS A 201 -2.38 -29.89 -18.02
N GLY A 202 -1.16 -30.37 -17.85
CA GLY A 202 -0.51 -31.29 -18.77
C GLY A 202 -0.43 -32.64 -18.06
N ASP A 203 -0.68 -33.72 -18.80
CA ASP A 203 -0.69 -35.13 -18.39
C ASP A 203 -2.02 -35.67 -17.81
N GLU A 204 -3.01 -35.86 -18.70
CA GLU A 204 -3.88 -37.06 -18.73
C GLU A 204 -4.00 -37.54 -20.18
#